data_AF-G6AG49-F1
#
_entry.id   AF-G6AG49-F1
#
_cell.length_a   1.000
_cell.length_b   1.000
_cell.length_c   1.000
_cell.angle_alpha   90.00
_cell.angle_beta   90.00
_cell.angle_gamma   90.00
#
_symmetry.space_group_name_H-M   'P 1'
#
loop_
_entity.id
_entity.type
_entity.pdbx_description
1 polymer ?
#
loop_
_entity_poly.entity_id
_entity_poly.type
_entity_poly.pdbx_seq_one_letter_code
_entity_poly.pdbx_strand_id
1 'polypeptide(L)'
;MSRQIFLPELTSINIKNYTLYPNGLDYTYDFVEGINLILGGNGMGKTTFVNIIKFGLIGLYRKAKDLTRTYMDRAIVKRQLYESDYFSARKDDSISTDGIAQVVLKFKINNTYFEVTRSLEDGCLLSVIIDGKSLEGIPISENRYERVNDSEQTQYLLYQYEKKIKEFSNLTFDDLIFFVNEILFFGENHNTVLWNDGIDGRTDVQNELFNKYFNEPELDLERQEMQRQAKYFDSLSRHKSEDMRVITKLLEKIKISKSDKDIGTSVSIDIIELKKRIELVTEELASIQTTQKSLSKEICLLQGEKNRDSLQAIKLDDEKKQIEKEMNACLWETLHPMYNTFIKNIQLNHLCPICSHEAEELAEKVKVSPKKMFCLWK
;
A
#
# COMPACT_ATOMS: atom_id res chain seq x y z
N MET A 1 -0.47 28.78 -22.21
CA MET A 1 -1.59 28.85 -21.24
C MET A 1 -1.35 27.75 -20.21
N SER A 2 -1.44 28.05 -18.91
CA SER A 2 -1.21 27.03 -17.87
C SER A 2 -2.32 25.97 -17.89
N ARG A 3 -1.94 24.70 -18.06
CA ARG A 3 -2.84 23.54 -17.97
C ARG A 3 -3.61 23.58 -16.64
N GLN A 4 -4.93 23.44 -16.69
CA GLN A 4 -5.74 23.24 -15.49
C GLN A 4 -5.91 21.73 -15.24
N ILE A 5 -5.41 21.28 -14.10
CA ILE A 5 -5.54 19.91 -13.61
C ILE A 5 -6.59 19.91 -12.50
N PHE A 6 -7.52 18.95 -12.55
CA PHE A 6 -8.54 18.79 -11.51
C PHE A 6 -8.31 17.48 -10.77
N LEU A 7 -8.11 17.57 -9.45
CA LEU A 7 -7.90 16.42 -8.58
C LEU A 7 -9.21 16.00 -7.91
N PRO A 8 -9.34 14.73 -7.47
CA PRO A 8 -10.52 14.25 -6.77
C PRO A 8 -10.73 14.95 -5.43
N GLU A 9 -11.95 15.43 -5.21
CA GLU A 9 -12.43 15.95 -3.93
C GLU A 9 -13.39 14.92 -3.32
N LEU A 10 -13.05 14.37 -2.15
CA LEU A 10 -13.83 13.31 -1.50
C LEU A 10 -15.11 13.88 -0.89
N THR A 11 -16.25 13.24 -1.14
CA THR A 11 -17.53 13.66 -0.57
C THR A 11 -18.04 12.68 0.46
N SER A 12 -18.00 11.37 0.16
CA SER A 12 -18.35 10.35 1.15
C SER A 12 -17.75 8.99 0.81
N ILE A 13 -17.64 8.14 1.82
CA ILE A 13 -17.19 6.76 1.70
C ILE A 13 -18.16 5.86 2.46
N ASN A 14 -18.51 4.75 1.83
CA ASN A 14 -19.34 3.71 2.40
C ASN A 14 -18.62 2.36 2.24
N ILE A 15 -18.32 1.68 3.35
CA ILE A 15 -17.61 0.41 3.39
C ILE A 15 -18.59 -0.65 3.88
N LYS A 16 -18.88 -1.63 3.03
CA LYS A 16 -19.84 -2.69 3.29
C LYS A 16 -19.18 -4.05 3.44
N ASN A 17 -19.76 -4.87 4.31
CA ASN A 17 -19.41 -6.27 4.56
C ASN A 17 -17.91 -6.52 4.83
N TYR A 18 -17.23 -5.54 5.44
CA TYR A 18 -15.80 -5.61 5.74
C TYR A 18 -15.57 -5.69 7.24
N THR A 19 -15.23 -6.89 7.73
CA THR A 19 -15.26 -7.25 9.15
C THR A 19 -14.22 -6.54 10.02
N LEU A 20 -13.28 -5.79 9.43
CA LEU A 20 -12.32 -4.97 10.16
C LEU A 20 -12.97 -3.79 10.91
N TYR A 21 -14.10 -3.24 10.42
CA TYR A 21 -14.77 -2.11 11.07
C TYR A 21 -15.91 -2.59 11.97
N PRO A 22 -16.00 -2.11 13.22
CA PRO A 22 -16.96 -2.62 14.21
C PRO A 22 -18.41 -2.32 13.77
N ASN A 23 -19.32 -3.25 14.09
CA ASN A 23 -20.69 -3.39 13.54
C ASN A 23 -20.78 -3.95 12.11
N GLY A 24 -19.65 -4.43 11.57
CA GLY A 24 -19.58 -5.66 10.77
C GLY A 24 -19.99 -5.58 9.31
N LEU A 25 -20.85 -4.64 8.87
CA LEU A 25 -21.37 -4.72 7.50
C LEU A 25 -21.65 -3.39 6.79
N ASP A 26 -21.69 -2.25 7.48
CA ASP A 26 -21.96 -0.97 6.81
C ASP A 26 -21.42 0.23 7.61
N TYR A 27 -20.27 0.77 7.18
CA TYR A 27 -19.66 1.97 7.72
C TYR A 27 -19.79 3.10 6.70
N THR A 28 -20.41 4.21 7.08
CA THR A 28 -20.53 5.40 6.23
C THR A 28 -19.87 6.59 6.89
N TYR A 29 -19.12 7.36 6.11
CA TYR A 29 -18.55 8.63 6.53
C TYR A 29 -18.68 9.66 5.42
N ASP A 30 -19.28 10.81 5.76
CA ASP A 30 -19.35 11.97 4.88
C ASP A 30 -18.21 12.92 5.23
N PHE A 31 -17.37 13.24 4.24
CA PHE A 31 -16.23 14.14 4.43
C PHE A 31 -16.73 15.58 4.55
N VAL A 32 -16.17 16.32 5.50
CA VAL A 32 -16.40 17.76 5.61
C VAL A 32 -15.32 18.52 4.83
N GLU A 33 -15.68 19.70 4.33
CA GLU A 33 -14.70 20.61 3.74
C GLU A 33 -13.63 20.98 4.78
N GLY A 34 -12.36 20.93 4.37
CA GLY A 34 -11.22 21.22 5.24
C GLY A 34 -10.62 19.98 5.90
N ILE A 35 -10.41 20.03 7.21
CA ILE A 35 -9.61 19.04 7.94
C ILE A 35 -10.52 17.95 8.53
N ASN A 36 -10.29 16.71 8.09
CA ASN A 36 -10.93 15.51 8.64
C ASN A 36 -9.89 14.75 9.48
N LEU A 37 -10.21 14.43 10.73
CA LEU A 37 -9.28 13.77 11.66
C LEU A 37 -9.75 12.35 12.00
N ILE A 38 -8.90 11.35 11.68
CA ILE A 38 -9.17 9.94 11.98
C ILE A 38 -8.35 9.53 13.21
N LEU A 39 -9.03 9.22 14.32
CA LEU A 39 -8.41 8.85 15.60
C LEU A 39 -8.69 7.38 15.94
N GLY A 40 -7.74 6.74 16.61
CA GLY A 40 -7.88 5.35 17.07
C GLY A 40 -6.56 4.76 17.55
N GLY A 41 -6.64 3.70 18.35
CA GLY A 41 -5.49 2.91 18.79
C GLY A 41 -4.75 2.22 17.65
N ASN A 42 -3.56 1.69 17.94
CA ASN A 42 -2.81 0.87 16.98
C ASN A 42 -3.60 -0.40 16.64
N GLY A 43 -3.59 -0.80 15.37
CA GLY A 43 -4.33 -1.97 14.90
C GLY A 43 -5.83 -1.74 14.64
N MET A 44 -6.40 -0.58 14.94
CA MET A 44 -7.83 -0.29 14.70
C MET A 44 -8.22 -0.04 13.23
N GLY A 45 -7.33 -0.30 12.27
CA GLY A 45 -7.64 -0.15 10.84
C GLY A 45 -7.53 1.26 10.24
N LYS A 46 -6.96 2.24 10.94
CA LYS A 46 -6.76 3.63 10.43
C LYS A 46 -6.05 3.67 9.07
N THR A 47 -4.90 2.99 8.97
CA THR A 47 -4.12 2.92 7.73
C THR A 47 -4.89 2.18 6.65
N THR A 48 -5.63 1.13 7.02
CA THR A 48 -6.50 0.40 6.10
C THR A 48 -7.59 1.32 5.55
N PHE A 49 -8.18 2.19 6.38
CA PHE A 49 -9.21 3.15 5.95
C PHE A 49 -8.68 4.10 4.89
N VAL A 50 -7.51 4.69 5.14
CA VAL A 50 -6.82 5.55 4.18
C VAL A 50 -6.52 4.80 2.87
N ASN A 51 -6.09 3.54 2.96
CA ASN A 51 -5.83 2.72 1.79
C ASN A 51 -7.10 2.31 1.04
N ILE A 52 -8.24 2.16 1.72
CA ILE A 52 -9.54 1.92 1.07
C ILE A 52 -9.97 3.17 0.28
N ILE A 53 -9.71 4.37 0.78
CA ILE A 53 -9.96 5.61 0.01
C ILE A 53 -9.11 5.63 -1.27
N LYS A 54 -7.80 5.33 -1.17
CA LYS A 54 -6.93 5.19 -2.35
C LYS A 54 -7.49 4.15 -3.33
N PHE A 55 -7.86 2.99 -2.80
CA PHE A 55 -8.42 1.90 -3.58
C PHE A 55 -9.74 2.30 -4.27
N GLY A 56 -10.60 3.09 -3.62
CA GLY A 56 -11.80 3.64 -4.25
C GLY A 56 -11.48 4.47 -5.51
N LEU A 57 -10.46 5.33 -5.42
CA LEU A 57 -10.05 6.20 -6.53
C LEU A 57 -9.33 5.44 -7.65
N ILE A 58 -8.29 4.68 -7.30
CA ILE A 58 -7.32 4.12 -8.27
C ILE A 58 -7.20 2.60 -8.22
N GLY A 59 -7.97 1.88 -7.40
CA GLY A 59 -7.84 0.42 -7.33
C GLY A 59 -6.58 -0.09 -6.63
N LEU A 60 -6.18 -1.33 -6.89
CA LEU A 60 -4.97 -1.97 -6.34
C LEU A 60 -3.69 -1.46 -7.01
N TYR A 61 -3.76 -0.43 -7.87
CA TYR A 61 -2.60 0.11 -8.55
C TYR A 61 -1.66 0.82 -7.58
N ARG A 62 -0.47 0.24 -7.43
CA ARG A 62 0.65 0.82 -6.70
C ARG A 62 1.43 1.80 -7.57
N LYS A 63 1.58 1.52 -8.86
CA LYS A 63 2.34 2.35 -9.81
C LYS A 63 1.71 2.41 -11.19
N ALA A 64 2.01 3.52 -11.88
CA ALA A 64 1.75 3.70 -13.30
C ALA A 64 2.42 2.62 -14.17
N LYS A 65 2.01 2.55 -15.43
CA LYS A 65 2.59 1.63 -16.43
C LYS A 65 4.11 1.83 -16.56
N ASP A 66 4.87 0.76 -16.35
CA ASP A 66 6.32 0.73 -16.59
C ASP A 66 6.75 -0.59 -17.22
N LEU A 67 7.96 -0.62 -17.78
CA LEU A 67 8.58 -1.84 -18.28
C LEU A 67 8.79 -2.81 -17.11
N THR A 68 8.02 -3.90 -17.08
CA THR A 68 8.16 -4.91 -16.03
C THR A 68 9.23 -5.95 -16.37
N ARG A 69 9.19 -6.48 -17.60
CA ARG A 69 10.17 -7.48 -18.06
C ARG A 69 10.28 -7.50 -19.58
N THR A 70 11.42 -7.95 -20.05
CA THR A 70 11.64 -8.31 -21.46
C THR A 70 11.52 -9.82 -21.59
N TYR A 71 10.70 -10.31 -22.51
CA TYR A 71 10.56 -11.75 -22.76
C TYR A 71 10.49 -12.02 -24.26
N MET A 72 11.39 -12.87 -24.78
CA MET A 72 11.48 -13.19 -26.20
C MET A 72 11.46 -11.94 -27.08
N ASP A 73 12.33 -10.98 -26.76
CA ASP A 73 12.45 -9.67 -27.42
C ASP A 73 11.18 -8.79 -27.39
N ARG A 74 10.17 -9.13 -26.57
CA ARG A 74 8.97 -8.31 -26.36
C ARG A 74 9.05 -7.58 -25.04
N ALA A 75 8.74 -6.29 -25.06
CA ALA A 75 8.53 -5.48 -23.86
C ALA A 75 7.18 -5.84 -23.24
N ILE A 76 7.17 -6.22 -21.96
CA ILE A 76 5.94 -6.38 -21.18
C ILE A 76 5.80 -5.14 -20.30
N VAL A 77 4.87 -4.28 -20.71
CA VAL A 77 4.51 -3.03 -20.02
C VAL A 77 3.18 -3.24 -19.32
N LYS A 78 3.15 -3.04 -18.00
CA LYS A 78 1.93 -3.13 -17.20
C LYS A 78 2.05 -2.27 -15.95
N ARG A 79 0.93 -1.97 -15.31
CA ARG A 79 0.92 -1.33 -13.99
C ARG A 79 1.37 -2.32 -12.92
N GLN A 80 1.92 -1.79 -11.82
CA GLN A 80 2.23 -2.60 -10.65
C GLN A 80 1.04 -2.58 -9.70
N LEU A 81 0.60 -3.77 -9.27
CA LEU A 81 -0.54 -3.94 -8.37
C LEU A 81 -0.07 -4.40 -7.00
N TYR A 82 -0.86 -4.10 -5.97
CA TYR A 82 -0.88 -4.89 -4.74
C TYR A 82 -1.38 -6.32 -5.03
N GLU A 83 -1.13 -7.23 -4.09
CA GLU A 83 -1.68 -8.59 -4.17
C GLU A 83 -3.21 -8.54 -4.18
N SER A 84 -3.84 -9.48 -4.89
CA SER A 84 -5.30 -9.46 -5.09
C SER A 84 -6.07 -9.62 -3.79
N ASP A 85 -5.46 -10.26 -2.80
CA ASP A 85 -6.00 -10.48 -1.45
C ASP A 85 -5.62 -9.39 -0.46
N TYR A 86 -5.08 -8.24 -0.92
CA TYR A 86 -4.60 -7.18 -0.04
C TYR A 86 -5.62 -6.79 1.04
N PHE A 87 -6.90 -6.61 0.67
CA PHE A 87 -7.94 -6.28 1.64
C PHE A 87 -8.59 -7.51 2.27
N SER A 88 -8.80 -8.60 1.52
CA SER A 88 -9.44 -9.82 2.03
C SER A 88 -8.59 -10.56 3.07
N ALA A 89 -7.26 -10.52 2.96
CA ALA A 89 -6.35 -11.06 3.98
C ALA A 89 -6.45 -10.37 5.35
N ARG A 90 -7.12 -9.21 5.43
CA ARG A 90 -7.39 -8.48 6.68
C ARG A 90 -8.83 -8.65 7.16
N LYS A 91 -9.64 -9.46 6.46
CA LYS A 91 -10.98 -9.85 6.88
C LYS A 91 -10.87 -10.96 7.93
N ASP A 92 -11.69 -10.88 8.96
CA ASP A 92 -11.97 -12.01 9.84
C ASP A 92 -13.04 -12.90 9.19
N ASP A 93 -12.61 -14.06 8.68
CA ASP A 93 -13.47 -15.06 8.03
C ASP A 93 -14.34 -15.84 9.02
N SER A 94 -14.11 -15.71 10.34
CA SER A 94 -14.96 -16.35 11.35
C SER A 94 -16.33 -15.66 11.48
N ILE A 95 -16.47 -14.45 10.93
CA ILE A 95 -17.69 -13.65 10.96
C ILE A 95 -18.39 -13.79 9.60
N SER A 96 -19.58 -14.40 9.60
CA SER A 96 -20.41 -14.51 8.41
C SER A 96 -20.99 -13.14 8.03
N THR A 97 -20.91 -12.80 6.75
CA THR A 97 -21.42 -11.53 6.19
C THR A 97 -22.41 -11.81 5.07
N ASP A 98 -23.58 -11.14 5.09
CA ASP A 98 -24.58 -11.24 4.02
C ASP A 98 -24.18 -10.39 2.81
N GLY A 99 -23.27 -10.93 2.00
CA GLY A 99 -22.83 -10.34 0.74
C GLY A 99 -21.33 -10.08 0.64
N ILE A 100 -20.93 -9.49 -0.50
CA ILE A 100 -19.53 -9.24 -0.87
C ILE A 100 -19.01 -8.01 -0.13
N ALA A 101 -17.78 -8.07 0.36
CA ALA A 101 -17.09 -6.91 0.91
C ALA A 101 -16.82 -5.87 -0.18
N GLN A 102 -17.31 -4.64 -0.02
CA GLN A 102 -17.19 -3.61 -1.06
C GLN A 102 -17.03 -2.21 -0.47
N VAL A 103 -16.48 -1.30 -1.26
CA VAL A 103 -16.44 0.14 -0.96
C VAL A 103 -17.18 0.90 -2.04
N VAL A 104 -18.02 1.83 -1.63
CA VAL A 104 -18.60 2.88 -2.47
C VAL A 104 -17.93 4.18 -2.09
N LEU A 105 -17.17 4.76 -3.02
CA LEU A 105 -16.53 6.05 -2.84
C LEU A 105 -17.24 7.09 -3.71
N LYS A 106 -17.69 8.18 -3.08
CA LYS A 106 -18.23 9.34 -3.77
C LYS A 106 -17.21 10.48 -3.72
N PHE A 107 -16.95 11.06 -4.88
CA PHE A 107 -16.02 12.16 -5.03
C PHE A 107 -16.39 13.04 -6.22
N LYS A 108 -15.75 14.19 -6.32
CA LYS A 108 -16.01 15.19 -7.35
C LYS A 108 -14.73 15.51 -8.10
N ILE A 109 -14.81 15.64 -9.42
CA ILE A 109 -13.72 16.15 -10.28
C ILE A 109 -14.33 17.20 -11.20
N ASN A 110 -13.84 18.44 -11.14
CA ASN A 110 -14.28 19.53 -12.02
C ASN A 110 -15.81 19.69 -12.10
N ASN A 111 -16.49 19.74 -10.95
CA ASN A 111 -17.96 19.82 -10.84
C ASN A 111 -18.77 18.59 -11.28
N THR A 112 -18.11 17.53 -11.74
CA THR A 112 -18.71 16.24 -12.04
C THR A 112 -18.66 15.32 -10.82
N TYR A 113 -19.78 14.70 -10.47
CA TYR A 113 -19.89 13.77 -9.35
C TYR A 113 -19.68 12.34 -9.80
N PHE A 114 -18.78 11.64 -9.12
CA PHE A 114 -18.48 10.24 -9.33
C PHE A 114 -18.92 9.44 -8.10
N GLU A 115 -19.56 8.30 -8.35
CA GLU A 115 -19.80 7.25 -7.36
C GLU A 115 -19.23 5.95 -7.91
N VAL A 116 -18.20 5.44 -7.25
CA VAL A 116 -17.42 4.28 -7.68
C VAL A 116 -17.59 3.17 -6.67
N THR A 117 -18.06 2.00 -7.12
CA THR A 117 -18.19 0.80 -6.29
C THR A 117 -17.14 -0.22 -6.66
N ARG A 118 -16.34 -0.67 -5.69
CA ARG A 118 -15.29 -1.68 -5.87
C ARG A 118 -15.40 -2.80 -4.85
N SER A 119 -15.07 -4.01 -5.29
CA SER A 119 -14.96 -5.19 -4.45
C SER A 119 -13.65 -5.18 -3.66
N LEU A 120 -13.75 -5.33 -2.34
CA LEU A 120 -12.61 -5.50 -1.43
C LEU A 120 -12.11 -6.96 -1.38
N GLU A 121 -12.76 -7.90 -2.09
CA GLU A 121 -12.36 -9.31 -2.11
C GLU A 121 -11.36 -9.62 -3.23
N ASP A 122 -11.59 -9.09 -4.42
CA ASP A 122 -10.86 -9.42 -5.65
C ASP A 122 -10.36 -8.20 -6.44
N GLY A 123 -10.62 -6.99 -5.95
CA GLY A 123 -10.18 -5.74 -6.58
C GLY A 123 -11.02 -5.32 -7.79
N CYS A 124 -12.15 -5.95 -8.07
CA CYS A 124 -12.99 -5.61 -9.22
C CYS A 124 -13.67 -4.24 -9.07
N LEU A 125 -13.71 -3.47 -10.17
CA LEU A 125 -14.58 -2.32 -10.32
C LEU A 125 -15.98 -2.81 -10.72
N LEU A 126 -16.95 -2.66 -9.81
CA LEU A 126 -18.29 -3.24 -9.93
C LEU A 126 -19.27 -2.30 -10.65
N SER A 127 -19.26 -1.02 -10.28
CA SER A 127 -20.11 0.00 -10.90
C SER A 127 -19.47 1.38 -10.81
N VAL A 128 -19.82 2.24 -11.77
CA VAL A 128 -19.47 3.65 -11.78
C VAL A 128 -20.71 4.44 -12.18
N ILE A 129 -21.05 5.46 -11.41
CA ILE A 129 -22.13 6.40 -11.69
C ILE A 129 -21.52 7.79 -11.80
N ILE A 130 -21.83 8.50 -12.89
CA ILE A 130 -21.36 9.86 -13.15
C ILE A 130 -22.58 10.76 -13.30
N ASP A 131 -22.72 11.77 -12.43
CA ASP A 131 -23.87 12.68 -12.37
C ASP A 131 -25.23 11.94 -12.43
N GLY A 132 -25.33 10.82 -11.70
CA GLY A 132 -26.53 9.98 -11.64
C GLY A 132 -26.73 9.01 -12.82
N LYS A 133 -25.83 8.99 -13.81
CA LYS A 133 -25.88 8.04 -14.94
C LYS A 133 -24.88 6.91 -14.74
N SER A 134 -25.35 5.66 -14.79
CA SER A 134 -24.47 4.49 -14.75
C SER A 134 -23.61 4.43 -16.02
N LEU A 135 -22.33 4.15 -15.83
CA LEU A 135 -21.39 3.87 -16.91
C LEU A 135 -21.56 2.42 -17.35
N GLU A 136 -21.51 2.16 -18.65
CA GLU A 136 -21.59 0.82 -19.21
C GLU A 136 -20.19 0.18 -19.28
N GLY A 137 -20.13 -1.14 -19.10
CA GLY A 137 -18.92 -1.92 -19.24
C GLY A 137 -18.95 -3.20 -18.42
N ILE A 138 -18.13 -4.18 -18.81
CA ILE A 138 -18.04 -5.46 -18.11
C ILE A 138 -17.09 -5.32 -16.90
N PRO A 139 -17.51 -5.72 -15.68
CA PRO A 139 -16.60 -5.82 -14.54
C PRO A 139 -15.51 -6.87 -14.75
N ILE A 140 -14.27 -6.53 -14.39
CA ILE A 140 -13.12 -7.45 -14.46
C ILE A 140 -12.14 -7.10 -13.33
N SER A 141 -11.43 -8.11 -12.81
CA SER A 141 -10.38 -7.87 -11.83
C SER A 141 -9.18 -7.21 -12.48
N GLU A 142 -8.55 -6.28 -11.77
CA GLU A 142 -7.47 -5.46 -12.31
C GLU A 142 -6.26 -6.30 -12.76
N ASN A 143 -5.95 -7.38 -12.03
CA ASN A 143 -4.90 -8.32 -12.43
C ASN A 143 -5.19 -8.99 -13.78
N ARG A 144 -6.47 -9.29 -14.07
CA ARG A 144 -6.85 -9.83 -15.38
C ARG A 144 -6.84 -8.74 -16.44
N TYR A 145 -7.35 -7.54 -16.12
CA TYR A 145 -7.39 -6.41 -17.06
C TYR A 145 -6.01 -6.07 -17.64
N GLU A 146 -4.95 -6.06 -16.81
CA GLU A 146 -3.57 -5.81 -17.27
C GLU A 146 -3.00 -6.89 -18.23
N ARG A 147 -3.70 -8.02 -18.41
CA ARG A 147 -3.30 -9.10 -19.33
C ARG A 147 -4.12 -9.11 -20.62
N VAL A 148 -5.16 -8.28 -20.70
CA VAL A 148 -6.03 -8.15 -21.86
C VAL A 148 -5.39 -7.24 -22.88
N ASN A 149 -5.55 -7.57 -24.16
CA ASN A 149 -5.06 -6.75 -25.28
C ASN A 149 -5.81 -5.40 -25.36
N ASP A 150 -5.14 -4.36 -25.85
CA ASP A 150 -5.70 -2.99 -25.88
C ASP A 150 -7.05 -2.88 -26.62
N SER A 151 -7.27 -3.65 -27.69
CA SER A 151 -8.54 -3.67 -28.42
C SER A 151 -9.70 -4.19 -27.56
N GLU A 152 -9.44 -5.25 -26.79
CA GLU A 152 -10.41 -5.90 -25.92
C GLU A 152 -10.64 -5.10 -24.63
N GLN A 153 -9.69 -4.24 -24.21
CA GLN A 153 -9.86 -3.42 -23.00
C GLN A 153 -11.09 -2.50 -23.09
N THR A 154 -11.46 -2.07 -24.30
CA THR A 154 -12.54 -1.10 -24.56
C THR A 154 -13.93 -1.54 -24.06
N GLN A 155 -14.16 -2.86 -23.93
CA GLN A 155 -15.44 -3.42 -23.47
C GLN A 155 -15.60 -3.40 -21.94
N TYR A 156 -14.52 -3.18 -21.19
CA TYR A 156 -14.53 -3.28 -19.73
C TYR A 156 -14.83 -1.94 -19.07
N LEU A 157 -15.47 -2.03 -17.91
CA LEU A 157 -15.86 -0.85 -17.12
C LEU A 157 -14.64 -0.01 -16.72
N LEU A 158 -13.52 -0.66 -16.43
CA LEU A 158 -12.28 0.01 -16.03
C LEU A 158 -11.76 0.94 -17.14
N TYR A 159 -11.77 0.51 -18.41
CA TYR A 159 -11.37 1.36 -19.53
C TYR A 159 -12.26 2.60 -19.67
N GLN A 160 -13.58 2.43 -19.54
CA GLN A 160 -14.52 3.54 -19.62
C GLN A 160 -14.33 4.52 -18.45
N TYR A 161 -14.06 4.00 -17.26
CA TYR A 161 -13.73 4.80 -16.09
C TYR A 161 -12.45 5.61 -16.30
N GLU A 162 -11.36 4.99 -16.76
CA GLU A 162 -10.10 5.68 -17.06
C GLU A 162 -10.28 6.80 -18.09
N LYS A 163 -11.09 6.54 -19.13
CA LYS A 163 -11.42 7.54 -20.15
C LYS A 163 -12.18 8.73 -19.56
N LYS A 164 -13.15 8.48 -18.69
CA LYS A 164 -13.93 9.53 -18.02
C LYS A 164 -13.07 10.33 -17.04
N ILE A 165 -12.20 9.67 -16.28
CA ILE A 165 -11.20 10.36 -15.45
C ILE A 165 -10.38 11.30 -16.32
N LYS A 166 -9.86 10.85 -17.47
CA LYS A 166 -9.07 11.70 -18.37
C LYS A 166 -9.85 12.91 -18.89
N GLU A 167 -11.11 12.71 -19.27
CA GLU A 167 -12.00 13.75 -19.78
C GLU A 167 -12.25 14.86 -18.74
N PHE A 168 -12.47 14.52 -17.46
CA PHE A 168 -12.84 15.50 -16.43
C PHE A 168 -11.66 16.05 -15.62
N SER A 169 -10.58 15.27 -15.44
CA SER A 169 -9.40 15.68 -14.65
C SER A 169 -8.31 16.35 -15.46
N ASN A 170 -8.34 16.22 -16.80
CA ASN A 170 -7.23 16.50 -17.69
C ASN A 170 -5.93 15.74 -17.32
N LEU A 171 -6.03 14.61 -16.61
CA LEU A 171 -4.91 13.73 -16.26
C LEU A 171 -5.09 12.37 -16.91
N THR A 172 -4.00 11.72 -17.32
CA THR A 172 -4.11 10.28 -17.63
C THR A 172 -4.36 9.51 -16.34
N PHE A 173 -4.93 8.31 -16.45
CA PHE A 173 -5.16 7.50 -15.26
C PHE A 173 -3.84 7.10 -14.56
N ASP A 174 -2.77 6.90 -15.33
CA ASP A 174 -1.43 6.69 -14.80
C ASP A 174 -0.89 7.92 -14.03
N ASP A 175 -1.19 9.14 -14.49
CA ASP A 175 -0.91 10.36 -13.73
C ASP A 175 -1.72 10.40 -12.44
N LEU A 176 -3.00 10.03 -12.48
CA LEU A 176 -3.83 9.99 -11.27
C LEU A 176 -3.27 8.99 -10.24
N ILE A 177 -2.81 7.82 -10.67
CA ILE A 177 -2.14 6.84 -9.79
C ILE A 177 -0.93 7.48 -9.11
N PHE A 178 -0.09 8.20 -9.88
CA PHE A 178 1.05 8.93 -9.33
C PHE A 178 0.63 9.99 -8.31
N PHE A 179 -0.35 10.83 -8.64
CA PHE A 179 -0.85 11.87 -7.73
C PHE A 179 -1.39 11.29 -6.43
N VAL A 180 -2.22 10.24 -6.51
CA VAL A 180 -2.81 9.60 -5.33
C VAL A 180 -1.74 8.92 -4.46
N ASN A 181 -0.75 8.25 -5.05
CA ASN A 181 0.21 7.50 -4.27
C ASN A 181 1.39 8.31 -3.74
N GLU A 182 1.84 9.34 -4.47
CA GLU A 182 3.08 10.09 -4.15
C GLU A 182 2.84 11.54 -3.68
N ILE A 183 1.69 12.15 -4.01
CA ILE A 183 1.44 13.58 -3.75
C ILE A 183 0.30 13.83 -2.77
N LEU A 184 -0.85 13.17 -2.94
CA LEU A 184 -2.05 13.45 -2.15
C LEU A 184 -2.06 12.72 -0.81
N PHE A 185 -1.33 11.62 -0.70
CA PHE A 185 -1.34 10.78 0.49
C PHE A 185 0.08 10.52 0.98
N PHE A 186 0.37 10.99 2.18
CA PHE A 186 1.65 10.76 2.85
C PHE A 186 1.49 9.67 3.92
N GLY A 187 2.44 8.74 3.95
CA GLY A 187 2.57 7.77 5.03
C GLY A 187 3.42 8.33 6.18
N GLU A 188 3.63 7.51 7.20
CA GLU A 188 4.44 7.84 8.39
C GLU A 188 5.89 8.23 8.07
N ASN A 189 6.40 7.79 6.92
CA ASN A 189 7.79 8.07 6.52
C ASN A 189 8.02 9.52 6.10
N HIS A 190 6.98 10.35 5.96
CA HIS A 190 7.07 11.79 5.66
C HIS A 190 8.08 12.15 4.55
N ASN A 191 8.20 11.33 3.51
CA ASN A 191 9.06 11.65 2.38
C ASN A 191 8.53 12.94 1.73
N THR A 192 9.25 14.05 1.90
CA THR A 192 8.93 15.31 1.23
C THR A 192 9.07 15.13 -0.27
N VAL A 193 8.20 15.73 -1.07
CA VAL A 193 8.30 15.69 -2.55
C VAL A 193 9.71 16.08 -3.04
N LEU A 194 10.36 17.02 -2.34
CA LEU A 194 11.76 17.38 -2.54
C LEU A 194 12.65 16.22 -2.13
N TRP A 195 13.48 15.72 -3.07
CA TRP A 195 14.42 14.61 -2.87
C TRP A 195 13.77 13.24 -2.63
N ASN A 196 12.52 13.06 -3.07
CA ASN A 196 11.87 11.76 -3.03
C ASN A 196 12.18 10.99 -4.32
N ASP A 197 12.99 9.94 -4.21
CA ASP A 197 13.28 8.98 -5.27
C ASP A 197 12.09 8.01 -5.55
N GLY A 198 10.94 8.28 -4.95
CA GLY A 198 9.71 7.52 -5.04
C GLY A 198 9.80 6.20 -4.28
N ILE A 199 8.72 5.42 -4.30
CA ILE A 199 8.61 4.17 -3.54
C ILE A 199 9.72 3.13 -3.85
N ASP A 200 10.39 3.20 -5.01
CA ASP A 200 11.43 2.22 -5.41
C ASP A 200 12.84 2.83 -5.56
N GLY A 201 13.05 4.10 -5.22
CA GLY A 201 14.37 4.73 -5.38
C GLY A 201 14.78 5.00 -6.84
N ARG A 202 13.79 5.11 -7.75
CA ARG A 202 14.01 5.21 -9.21
C ARG A 202 13.14 6.26 -9.89
N THR A 203 12.17 6.82 -9.18
CA THR A 203 11.22 7.79 -9.72
C THR A 203 11.42 9.08 -8.97
N ASP A 204 12.15 10.01 -9.58
CA ASP A 204 12.27 11.35 -9.02
C ASP A 204 10.89 12.01 -9.05
N VAL A 205 10.23 12.01 -7.89
CA VAL A 205 8.84 12.48 -7.73
C VAL A 205 8.75 13.96 -8.06
N GLN A 206 9.78 14.74 -7.74
CA GLN A 206 9.84 16.16 -8.08
C GLN A 206 9.87 16.36 -9.59
N ASN A 207 10.75 15.65 -10.29
CA ASN A 207 10.85 15.75 -11.74
C ASN A 207 9.57 15.27 -12.43
N GLU A 208 8.97 14.16 -11.99
CA GLU A 208 7.67 13.71 -12.53
C GLU A 208 6.55 14.72 -12.28
N LEU A 209 6.49 15.32 -11.10
CA LEU A 209 5.52 16.36 -10.78
C LEU A 209 5.69 17.57 -11.70
N PHE A 210 6.91 18.06 -11.87
CA PHE A 210 7.20 19.20 -12.74
C PHE A 210 6.83 18.93 -14.18
N ASN A 211 7.15 17.75 -14.68
CA ASN A 211 6.80 17.38 -16.03
C ASN A 211 5.27 17.33 -16.24
N LYS A 212 4.51 16.80 -15.28
CA LYS A 212 3.04 16.73 -15.37
C LYS A 212 2.38 18.12 -15.33
N TYR A 213 2.94 19.08 -14.59
CA TYR A 213 2.38 20.43 -14.47
C TYR A 213 2.84 21.39 -15.56
N PHE A 214 4.12 21.33 -15.95
CA PHE A 214 4.73 22.36 -16.82
C PHE A 214 4.82 21.95 -18.28
N ASN A 215 4.84 20.66 -18.61
CA ASN A 215 4.90 20.23 -20.00
C ASN A 215 3.51 20.00 -20.60
N GLU A 216 3.47 20.03 -21.93
CA GLU A 216 2.29 19.62 -22.68
C GLU A 216 2.02 18.12 -22.49
N PRO A 217 0.75 17.68 -22.34
CA PRO A 217 0.42 16.28 -22.07
C PRO A 217 0.95 15.29 -23.12
N GLU A 218 0.99 15.70 -24.40
CA GLU A 218 1.48 14.86 -25.50
C GLU A 218 3.00 14.64 -25.40
N LEU A 219 3.76 15.69 -25.07
CA LEU A 219 5.20 15.61 -24.85
C LEU A 219 5.55 14.79 -23.60
N ASP A 220 4.75 14.90 -22.54
CA ASP A 220 4.93 14.08 -21.33
C ASP A 220 4.71 12.60 -21.62
N LEU A 221 3.67 12.26 -22.38
CA LEU A 221 3.39 10.89 -22.83
C LEU A 221 4.52 10.34 -23.70
N GLU A 222 5.01 11.13 -24.66
CA GLU A 222 6.14 10.75 -25.51
C GLU A 222 7.41 10.53 -24.66
N ARG A 223 7.69 11.40 -23.67
CA ARG A 223 8.80 11.19 -22.74
C ARG A 223 8.67 9.85 -22.02
N GLN A 224 7.51 9.56 -21.45
CA GLN A 224 7.28 8.31 -20.71
C GLN A 224 7.46 7.07 -21.62
N GLU A 225 7.01 7.14 -22.87
CA GLU A 225 7.22 6.10 -23.89
C GLU A 225 8.71 5.91 -24.20
N MET A 226 9.44 7.02 -24.45
CA MET A 226 10.87 7.00 -24.75
C MET A 226 11.71 6.50 -23.57
N GLN A 227 11.34 6.85 -22.33
CA GLN A 227 11.96 6.30 -21.12
C GLN A 227 11.74 4.78 -21.01
N ARG A 228 10.54 4.28 -21.32
CA ARG A 228 10.26 2.84 -21.37
C ARG A 228 11.09 2.13 -22.43
N GLN A 229 11.21 2.72 -23.63
CA GLN A 229 12.04 2.17 -24.71
C GLN A 229 13.53 2.16 -24.34
N ALA A 230 14.05 3.23 -23.73
CA ALA A 230 15.42 3.29 -23.25
C ALA A 230 15.73 2.17 -22.24
N LYS A 231 14.84 1.96 -21.26
CA LYS A 231 14.94 0.83 -20.30
C LYS A 231 14.92 -0.53 -21.01
N TYR A 232 14.09 -0.68 -22.04
CA TYR A 232 14.01 -1.92 -22.81
C TYR A 232 15.32 -2.22 -23.54
N PHE A 233 15.89 -1.24 -24.24
CA PHE A 233 17.16 -1.43 -24.95
C PHE A 233 18.34 -1.64 -24.00
N ASP A 234 18.35 -0.99 -22.82
CA ASP A 234 19.35 -1.27 -21.78
C ASP A 234 19.24 -2.71 -21.26
N SER A 235 18.02 -3.19 -20.99
CA SER A 235 17.78 -4.59 -20.61
C SER A 235 18.23 -5.58 -21.70
N LEU A 236 17.91 -5.30 -22.97
CA LEU A 236 18.33 -6.12 -24.11
C LEU A 236 19.86 -6.18 -24.25
N SER A 237 20.52 -5.03 -24.07
CA SER A 237 21.99 -4.91 -24.10
C SER A 237 22.66 -5.75 -23.01
N ARG A 238 22.10 -5.74 -21.79
CA ARG A 238 22.58 -6.56 -20.67
C ARG A 238 22.44 -8.05 -20.96
N HIS A 239 21.29 -8.50 -21.46
CA HIS A 239 21.09 -9.90 -21.85
C HIS A 239 22.06 -10.35 -22.96
N LYS A 240 22.25 -9.55 -24.01
CA LYS A 240 23.23 -9.86 -25.06
C LYS A 240 24.66 -9.93 -24.52
N SER A 241 25.01 -9.07 -23.57
CA SER A 241 26.31 -9.10 -22.90
C SER A 241 26.49 -10.36 -22.04
N GLU A 242 25.45 -10.80 -21.35
CA GLU A 242 25.43 -12.07 -20.61
C GLU A 242 25.59 -13.27 -21.55
N ASP A 243 24.83 -13.31 -22.65
CA ASP A 243 24.93 -14.36 -23.67
C ASP A 243 26.33 -14.40 -24.28
N MET A 244 26.91 -13.25 -24.61
CA MET A 244 28.26 -13.17 -25.15
C MET A 244 29.30 -13.69 -24.15
N ARG A 245 29.14 -13.42 -22.85
CA ARG A 245 30.00 -13.99 -21.78
C ARG A 245 29.86 -15.50 -21.69
N VAL A 246 28.63 -16.04 -21.80
CA VAL A 246 28.38 -17.49 -21.79
C VAL A 246 29.02 -18.14 -23.02
N ILE A 247 28.81 -17.59 -24.21
CA ILE A 247 29.40 -18.09 -25.47
C ILE A 247 30.93 -18.04 -25.39
N THR A 248 31.50 -16.94 -24.90
CA THR A 248 32.97 -16.81 -24.75
C THR A 248 33.52 -17.88 -23.82
N LYS A 249 32.88 -18.12 -22.66
CA LYS A 249 33.26 -19.22 -21.75
C LYS A 249 33.14 -20.60 -22.40
N LEU A 250 32.11 -20.84 -23.21
CA LEU A 250 31.95 -22.09 -23.95
C LEU A 250 33.06 -22.27 -25.00
N LEU A 251 33.39 -21.21 -25.76
CA LEU A 251 34.46 -21.21 -26.74
C LEU A 251 35.83 -21.43 -26.10
N GLU A 252 36.09 -20.82 -24.93
CA GLU A 252 37.30 -21.07 -24.14
C GLU A 252 37.40 -22.53 -23.72
N LYS A 253 36.32 -23.12 -23.19
CA LYS A 253 36.28 -24.56 -22.86
C LYS A 253 36.53 -25.45 -24.07
N ILE A 254 35.97 -25.11 -25.24
CA ILE A 254 36.18 -25.86 -26.49
C ILE A 254 37.63 -25.71 -27.00
N LYS A 255 38.27 -24.56 -26.79
CA LYS A 255 39.69 -24.37 -27.15
C LYS A 255 40.59 -25.20 -26.25
N ILE A 256 40.34 -25.20 -24.94
CA ILE A 256 41.07 -26.02 -23.97
C ILE A 256 40.92 -27.52 -24.31
N SER A 257 39.71 -27.97 -24.68
CA SER A 257 39.49 -29.38 -25.08
C SER A 257 40.06 -29.75 -26.45
N LYS A 258 40.43 -28.78 -27.29
CA LYS A 258 41.14 -29.02 -28.57
C LYS A 258 42.67 -29.05 -28.42
N SER A 259 43.23 -28.42 -27.38
CA SER A 259 44.65 -28.55 -27.04
C SER A 259 44.98 -29.90 -26.39
N ASP A 260 44.02 -30.52 -25.72
CA ASP A 260 44.15 -31.88 -25.17
C ASP A 260 43.56 -32.91 -26.13
N LYS A 261 44.26 -33.16 -27.25
CA LYS A 261 44.08 -34.41 -28.01
C LYS A 261 45.04 -35.46 -27.44
N ASP A 262 44.69 -35.96 -26.26
CA ASP A 262 44.87 -37.36 -25.92
C ASP A 262 43.85 -37.73 -24.83
N ILE A 263 43.34 -38.96 -24.90
CA ILE A 263 42.27 -39.57 -24.09
C ILE A 263 40.86 -39.39 -24.69
N GLY A 264 40.63 -40.12 -25.77
CA GLY A 264 39.30 -40.48 -26.23
C GLY A 264 38.63 -41.50 -25.30
N THR A 265 38.26 -41.10 -24.07
CA THR A 265 37.36 -41.89 -23.19
C THR A 265 36.71 -41.12 -22.02
N SER A 266 36.46 -39.79 -22.08
CA SER A 266 35.92 -39.07 -20.89
C SER A 266 34.64 -38.25 -21.09
N VAL A 267 34.31 -37.77 -22.30
CA VAL A 267 33.20 -36.80 -22.47
C VAL A 267 31.83 -37.37 -22.10
N SER A 268 31.59 -38.67 -22.33
CA SER A 268 30.34 -39.33 -21.96
C SER A 268 30.20 -39.53 -20.44
N ILE A 269 31.33 -39.69 -19.74
CA ILE A 269 31.38 -39.89 -18.29
C ILE A 269 31.14 -38.54 -17.58
N ASP A 270 31.71 -37.46 -18.10
CA ASP A 270 31.50 -36.08 -17.59
C ASP A 270 30.05 -35.61 -17.71
N ILE A 271 29.35 -35.92 -18.81
CA ILE A 271 27.95 -35.52 -19.00
C ILE A 271 27.03 -36.24 -18.01
N ILE A 272 27.29 -37.52 -17.74
CA ILE A 272 26.50 -38.32 -16.78
C ILE A 272 26.74 -37.82 -15.35
N GLU A 273 27.98 -37.48 -15.01
CA GLU A 273 28.33 -36.91 -13.71
C GLU A 273 27.72 -35.51 -13.51
N LEU A 274 27.79 -34.65 -14.53
CA LEU A 274 27.15 -33.34 -14.52
C LEU A 274 25.63 -33.43 -14.41
N LYS A 275 24.98 -34.38 -15.09
CA LYS A 275 23.53 -34.62 -14.94
C LYS A 275 23.17 -35.04 -13.53
N LYS A 276 23.91 -35.96 -12.92
CA LYS A 276 23.71 -36.34 -11.52
C LYS A 276 23.87 -35.15 -10.57
N ARG A 277 24.84 -34.29 -10.84
CA ARG A 277 25.08 -33.08 -10.03
C ARG A 277 23.96 -32.06 -10.18
N ILE A 278 23.41 -31.91 -11.38
CA ILE A 278 22.23 -31.07 -11.62
C ILE A 278 21.01 -31.65 -10.90
N GLU A 279 20.76 -32.96 -10.99
CA GLU A 279 19.66 -33.62 -10.28
C GLU A 279 19.76 -33.41 -8.77
N LEU A 280 20.94 -33.62 -8.17
CA LEU A 280 21.19 -33.36 -6.75
C LEU A 280 20.90 -31.90 -6.37
N VAL A 281 21.40 -30.93 -7.14
CA VAL A 281 21.15 -29.51 -6.87
C VAL A 281 19.68 -29.14 -7.06
N THR A 282 18.97 -29.77 -8.01
CA THR A 282 17.53 -29.54 -8.18
C THR A 282 16.70 -30.12 -7.03
N GLU A 283 17.10 -31.28 -6.49
CA GLU A 283 16.48 -31.86 -5.29
C GLU A 283 16.73 -31.00 -4.06
N GLU A 284 17.97 -30.51 -3.88
CA GLU A 284 18.32 -29.56 -2.82
C GLU A 284 17.48 -28.28 -2.93
N LEU A 285 17.38 -27.68 -4.13
CA LEU A 285 16.53 -26.51 -4.37
C LEU A 285 15.06 -26.78 -4.06
N ALA A 286 14.53 -27.94 -4.44
CA ALA A 286 13.15 -28.31 -4.13
C ALA A 286 12.94 -28.43 -2.61
N SER A 287 13.89 -29.01 -1.88
CA SER A 287 13.85 -29.11 -0.41
C SER A 287 13.96 -27.75 0.29
N ILE A 288 14.75 -26.84 -0.26
CA ILE A 288 14.88 -25.46 0.25
C ILE A 288 13.59 -24.68 0.00
N GLN A 289 12.95 -24.87 -1.15
CA GLN A 289 11.68 -24.22 -1.45
C GLN A 289 10.53 -24.73 -0.58
N THR A 290 10.49 -26.03 -0.26
CA THR A 290 9.46 -26.58 0.64
C THR A 290 9.66 -26.10 2.07
N THR A 291 10.90 -26.04 2.56
CA THR A 291 11.23 -25.48 3.88
C THR A 291 10.96 -23.97 3.95
N GLN A 292 11.24 -23.21 2.90
CA GLN A 292 10.90 -21.79 2.83
C GLN A 292 9.38 -21.59 2.93
N LYS A 293 8.58 -22.42 2.24
CA LYS A 293 7.11 -22.36 2.31
C LYS A 293 6.59 -22.71 3.71
N SER A 294 7.15 -23.73 4.37
CA SER A 294 6.74 -24.08 5.74
C SER A 294 7.09 -22.98 6.74
N LEU A 295 8.31 -22.43 6.67
CA LEU A 295 8.73 -21.31 7.50
C LEU A 295 7.88 -20.06 7.27
N SER A 296 7.51 -19.75 6.02
CA SER A 296 6.63 -18.62 5.70
C SER A 296 5.24 -18.79 6.31
N LYS A 297 4.71 -20.02 6.30
CA LYS A 297 3.43 -20.35 6.94
C LYS A 297 3.52 -20.20 8.47
N GLU A 298 4.62 -20.64 9.07
CA GLU A 298 4.88 -20.52 10.51
C GLU A 298 5.01 -19.05 10.95
N ILE A 299 5.73 -18.23 10.18
CA ILE A 299 5.81 -16.77 10.39
C ILE A 299 4.42 -16.14 10.35
N CYS A 300 3.57 -16.52 9.39
CA CYS A 300 2.21 -16.01 9.29
C CYS A 300 1.36 -16.37 10.51
N LEU A 301 1.48 -17.61 11.01
CA LEU A 301 0.79 -18.06 12.22
C LEU A 301 1.25 -17.27 13.46
N LEU A 302 2.58 -17.13 13.64
CA LEU A 302 3.15 -16.37 14.74
C LEU A 302 2.77 -14.88 14.71
N GLN A 303 2.64 -14.29 13.52
CA GLN A 303 2.12 -12.93 13.37
C GLN A 303 0.65 -12.84 13.80
N GLY A 304 -0.17 -13.83 13.46
CA GLY A 304 -1.55 -13.94 13.91
C GLY A 304 -1.67 -14.06 15.43
N GLU A 305 -0.84 -14.91 16.05
CA GLU A 305 -0.76 -15.06 17.51
C GLU A 305 -0.34 -13.76 18.19
N LYS A 306 0.72 -13.12 17.69
CA LYS A 306 1.17 -11.81 18.20
C LYS A 306 0.07 -10.75 18.15
N ASN A 307 -0.72 -10.72 17.08
CA ASN A 307 -1.84 -9.78 16.96
C ASN A 307 -2.95 -10.11 17.97
N ARG A 308 -3.26 -11.39 18.17
CA ARG A 308 -4.23 -11.83 19.18
C ARG A 308 -3.80 -11.45 20.59
N ASP A 309 -2.53 -11.70 20.94
CA ASP A 309 -1.96 -11.33 22.23
C ASP A 309 -1.97 -9.81 22.43
N SER A 310 -1.67 -9.04 21.37
CA SER A 310 -1.74 -7.58 21.41
C SER A 310 -3.17 -7.09 21.67
N LEU A 311 -4.19 -7.71 21.06
CA LEU A 311 -5.60 -7.37 21.31
C LEU A 311 -6.00 -7.73 22.75
N GLN A 312 -5.54 -8.86 23.27
CA GLN A 312 -5.80 -9.27 24.65
C GLN A 312 -5.13 -8.33 25.66
N ALA A 313 -3.90 -7.89 25.39
CA ALA A 313 -3.20 -6.91 26.21
C ALA A 313 -3.95 -5.56 26.27
N ILE A 314 -4.52 -5.11 25.15
CA ILE A 314 -5.34 -3.89 25.11
C ILE A 314 -6.60 -4.07 25.96
N LYS A 315 -7.30 -5.19 25.83
CA LYS A 315 -8.49 -5.48 26.66
C LYS A 315 -8.17 -5.46 28.16
N LEU A 316 -7.07 -6.09 28.56
CA LEU A 316 -6.61 -6.10 29.96
C LEU A 316 -6.23 -4.68 30.45
N ASP A 317 -5.64 -3.84 29.60
CA ASP A 317 -5.32 -2.45 29.97
C ASP A 317 -6.58 -1.59 30.13
N ASP A 318 -7.60 -1.82 29.30
CA ASP A 318 -8.90 -1.16 29.44
C ASP A 318 -9.65 -1.62 30.70
N GLU A 319 -9.65 -2.92 31.00
CA GLU A 319 -10.19 -3.47 32.25
C GLU A 319 -9.46 -2.88 33.46
N LYS A 320 -8.12 -2.81 33.41
CA LYS A 320 -7.33 -2.18 34.47
C LYS A 320 -7.71 -0.71 34.67
N LYS A 321 -7.84 0.08 33.60
CA LYS A 321 -8.25 1.49 33.68
C LYS A 321 -9.66 1.63 34.27
N GLN A 322 -10.57 0.73 33.93
CA GLN A 322 -11.92 0.73 34.47
C GLN A 322 -11.93 0.42 35.97
N ILE A 323 -11.18 -0.59 36.42
CA ILE A 323 -11.00 -0.92 37.84
C ILE A 323 -10.33 0.23 38.60
N GLU A 324 -9.29 0.85 38.03
CA GLU A 324 -8.64 2.03 38.61
C GLU A 324 -9.63 3.19 38.77
N LYS A 325 -10.51 3.42 37.78
CA LYS A 325 -11.55 4.44 37.82
C LYS A 325 -12.59 4.15 38.91
N GLU A 326 -13.06 2.92 39.03
CA GLU A 326 -14.00 2.49 40.07
C GLU A 326 -13.39 2.58 41.47
N MET A 327 -12.14 2.15 41.64
CA MET A 327 -11.41 2.26 42.90
C MET A 327 -11.21 3.72 43.32
N ASN A 328 -10.84 4.59 42.37
CA ASN A 328 -10.67 6.02 42.63
C ASN A 328 -12.01 6.69 42.98
N ALA A 329 -13.11 6.30 42.31
CA ALA A 329 -14.45 6.80 42.63
C ALA A 329 -14.92 6.36 44.02
N CYS A 330 -14.62 5.12 44.44
CA CYS A 330 -14.94 4.62 45.78
C CYS A 330 -14.09 5.25 46.89
N LEU A 331 -12.82 5.57 46.61
CA LEU A 331 -11.94 6.18 47.60
C LEU A 331 -12.20 7.68 47.78
N TRP A 332 -12.60 8.40 46.72
CA TRP A 332 -12.70 9.85 46.73
C TRP A 332 -13.81 10.39 45.82
N GLU A 333 -14.97 10.76 46.38
CA GLU A 333 -16.16 11.24 45.64
C GLU A 333 -15.96 12.57 44.87
N THR A 334 -14.90 13.33 45.16
CA THR A 334 -14.71 14.72 44.67
C THR A 334 -13.51 14.91 43.72
N LEU A 335 -12.76 13.86 43.40
CA LEU A 335 -11.59 13.99 42.52
C LEU A 335 -11.96 13.82 41.05
N HIS A 336 -11.35 14.65 40.20
CA HIS A 336 -11.50 14.55 38.76
C HIS A 336 -10.97 13.18 38.26
N PRO A 337 -11.68 12.47 37.37
CA PRO A 337 -11.28 11.14 36.89
C PRO A 337 -9.87 11.06 36.29
N MET A 338 -9.36 12.18 35.77
CA MET A 338 -8.01 12.30 35.19
C MET A 338 -6.94 12.86 36.14
N TYR A 339 -7.21 12.94 37.45
CA TYR A 339 -6.31 13.55 38.42
C TYR A 339 -4.87 13.00 38.38
N ASN A 340 -4.71 11.67 38.28
CA ASN A 340 -3.39 11.04 38.19
C ASN A 340 -2.64 11.41 36.90
N THR A 341 -3.36 11.56 35.79
CA THR A 341 -2.79 12.02 34.51
C THR A 341 -2.31 13.46 34.62
N PHE A 342 -3.08 14.32 35.31
CA PHE A 342 -2.70 15.71 35.53
C PHE A 342 -1.46 15.84 36.41
N ILE A 343 -1.38 15.08 37.50
CA ILE A 343 -0.20 15.05 38.37
C ILE A 343 1.05 14.56 37.62
N LYS A 344 0.94 13.48 36.83
CA LYS A 344 2.06 13.00 36.00
C LYS A 344 2.52 14.02 34.97
N ASN A 345 1.58 14.74 34.33
CA ASN A 345 1.91 15.78 33.37
C ASN A 345 2.64 16.95 34.05
N ILE A 346 2.16 17.41 35.22
CA ILE A 346 2.83 18.46 36.01
C ILE A 346 4.23 18.02 36.47
N GLN A 347 4.42 16.75 36.85
CA GLN A 347 5.73 16.21 37.23
C GLN A 347 6.75 16.17 36.09
N LEU A 348 6.31 15.84 34.88
CA LEU A 348 7.19 15.64 33.72
C LEU A 348 7.43 16.94 32.96
N ASN A 349 6.38 17.72 32.73
CA ASN A 349 6.39 18.86 31.82
C ASN A 349 6.38 20.21 32.55
N HIS A 350 6.24 20.24 33.88
CA HIS A 350 6.19 21.46 34.68
C HIS A 350 5.09 22.47 34.27
N LEU A 351 4.09 22.03 33.51
CA LEU A 351 3.02 22.84 32.96
C LEU A 351 1.65 22.37 33.50
N CYS A 352 0.75 23.32 33.72
CA CYS A 352 -0.63 23.01 34.07
C CYS A 352 -1.35 22.41 32.84
N PRO A 353 -1.93 21.20 32.93
CA PRO A 353 -2.61 20.54 31.81
C PRO A 353 -3.97 21.18 31.44
N ILE A 354 -4.46 22.16 32.22
CA ILE A 354 -5.73 22.85 31.99
C ILE A 354 -5.50 24.23 31.36
N CYS A 355 -4.58 25.03 31.89
CA CYS A 355 -4.35 26.42 31.47
C CYS A 355 -2.96 26.68 30.85
N SER A 356 -2.13 25.64 30.71
CA SER A 356 -0.79 25.68 30.10
C SER A 356 0.20 26.69 30.71
N HIS A 357 -0.10 27.22 31.90
CA HIS A 357 0.85 28.05 32.65
C HIS A 357 1.91 27.18 33.34
N GLU A 358 3.10 27.73 33.51
CA GLU A 358 4.19 27.13 34.27
C GLU A 358 3.75 26.92 35.73
N ALA A 359 3.89 25.68 36.20
CA ALA A 359 3.44 25.23 37.50
C ALA A 359 4.64 24.71 38.33
N GLU A 360 5.76 25.45 38.33
CA GLU A 360 7.01 25.05 38.99
C GLU A 360 6.82 24.78 40.50
N GLU A 361 6.14 25.67 41.22
CA GLU A 361 5.85 25.46 42.65
C GLU A 361 5.04 24.18 42.92
N LEU A 362 4.14 23.84 42.00
CA LEU A 362 3.26 22.69 42.14
C LEU A 362 4.01 21.39 41.78
N ALA A 363 4.90 21.45 40.79
CA ALA A 363 5.82 20.37 40.44
C ALA A 363 6.80 20.06 41.59
N GLU A 364 7.32 21.07 42.29
CA GLU A 364 8.16 20.87 43.47
C GLU A 364 7.37 20.27 44.65
N LYS A 365 6.19 20.82 44.95
CA LYS A 365 5.32 20.30 46.03
C LYS A 365 4.95 18.83 45.81
N VAL A 366 4.65 18.45 44.56
CA VAL A 366 4.34 17.08 44.16
C VAL A 366 5.57 16.15 44.28
N LYS A 367 6.80 16.62 44.01
CA LYS A 367 8.03 15.84 44.19
C LYS A 367 8.34 15.55 45.66
N VAL A 368 8.07 16.50 46.57
CA VAL A 368 8.41 16.40 47.99
C VAL A 368 7.40 15.56 48.79
N SER A 369 6.16 15.42 48.33
CA SER A 369 5.11 14.68 49.05
C SER A 369 4.23 13.84 48.10
N PRO A 370 4.74 12.71 47.57
CA PRO A 370 4.01 11.86 46.63
C PRO A 370 2.74 11.22 47.21
N LYS A 371 2.56 11.26 48.54
CA LYS A 371 1.41 10.71 49.28
C LYS A 371 0.36 11.75 49.66
N LYS A 372 0.57 13.04 49.39
CA LYS A 372 -0.43 14.10 49.64
C LYS A 372 -1.06 14.53 48.33
N MET A 373 -2.39 14.59 48.27
CA MET A 373 -3.11 15.13 47.12
C MET A 373 -3.16 16.66 47.20
N PHE A 374 -3.03 17.30 46.03
CA PHE A 374 -2.98 18.74 45.88
C PHE A 374 -4.26 19.23 45.24
N CYS A 375 -4.88 20.27 45.80
CA CYS A 375 -5.97 20.95 45.11
C CYS A 375 -5.39 21.67 43.89
N LEU A 376 -5.77 21.23 42.69
CA LEU A 376 -5.32 21.80 41.42
C LEU A 376 -6.11 23.07 41.02
N TRP A 377 -7.06 23.49 41.85
CA TRP A 377 -7.87 24.69 41.65
C TRP A 377 -7.57 25.74 42.73
N LYS A 378 -7.17 26.93 42.28
CA LYS A 378 -7.22 28.17 43.04
C LYS A 378 -7.69 29.29 42.13
#